data_AF-A0A1R1EJD0-F1
#
_entry.id   AF-A0A1R1EJD0-F1
#
_cell.length_a   1.000
_cell.length_b   1.000
_cell.length_c   1.000
_cell.angle_alpha   90.00
_cell.angle_beta   90.00
_cell.angle_gamma   90.00
#
_symmetry.space_group_name_H-M   'P 1'
#
loop_
_entity.id
_entity.type
_entity.pdbx_description
1 polymer ?
#
loop_
_entity_poly.entity_id
_entity_poly.type
_entity_poly.pdbx_seq_one_letter_code
_entity_poly.pdbx_strand_id
1 'polypeptide(L)'
;MNNVLKWALVLVGAVLLVLVMTCPNEEDYTKWLSSEHGIVCVNTGPDMGCKRQEAEVKWKSRYIMHAGIFIQVRDKYSEGNMDYEIKAFGLFNHFFDYSSNPK
;
A
#
# COMPACT_ATOMS: atom_id res chain seq x y z
N MET A 1 -37.84 -0.73 -17.65
CA MET A 1 -36.37 -0.52 -17.70
C MET A 1 -35.88 -0.87 -19.09
N ASN A 2 -35.52 0.14 -19.90
CA ASN A 2 -35.12 -0.06 -21.30
C ASN A 2 -33.87 -0.95 -21.37
N ASN A 3 -33.78 -1.81 -22.37
CA ASN A 3 -32.68 -2.78 -22.48
C ASN A 3 -31.30 -2.10 -22.45
N VAL A 4 -31.17 -0.89 -23.01
CA VAL A 4 -29.96 -0.07 -22.96
C VAL A 4 -29.55 0.28 -21.53
N LEU A 5 -30.51 0.68 -20.69
CA LEU A 5 -30.25 1.01 -19.29
C LEU A 5 -29.83 -0.23 -18.47
N LYS A 6 -30.40 -1.40 -18.79
CA LYS A 6 -29.98 -2.68 -18.19
C LYS A 6 -28.52 -3.00 -18.52
N TRP A 7 -28.14 -2.92 -19.80
CA TRP A 7 -26.77 -3.19 -20.25
C TRP A 7 -25.76 -2.17 -19.70
N ALA A 8 -26.12 -0.91 -19.61
CA ALA A 8 -25.28 0.12 -18.99
C ALA A 8 -25.01 -0.19 -17.51
N LEU A 9 -26.02 -0.57 -16.74
CA LEU A 9 -25.86 -0.96 -15.33
C LEU A 9 -24.98 -2.20 -15.17
N VAL A 10 -25.17 -3.21 -16.03
CA VAL A 10 -24.32 -4.42 -16.03
C VAL A 10 -22.86 -4.06 -16.32
N LEU A 11 -22.61 -3.19 -17.30
CA LEU A 11 -21.25 -2.79 -17.66
C LEU A 11 -20.58 -1.98 -16.54
N VAL A 12 -21.30 -1.05 -15.91
CA VAL A 12 -20.81 -0.31 -14.74
C VAL A 12 -20.50 -1.27 -13.58
N GLY A 13 -21.41 -2.23 -13.31
CA GLY A 13 -21.19 -3.25 -12.29
C GLY A 13 -19.95 -4.10 -12.56
N ALA A 14 -19.74 -4.51 -13.82
CA ALA A 14 -18.55 -5.26 -14.22
C ALA A 14 -17.26 -4.46 -14.02
N VAL A 15 -17.25 -3.17 -14.38
CA VAL A 15 -16.08 -2.29 -14.16
C VAL A 15 -15.78 -2.15 -12.67
N LEU A 16 -16.80 -1.94 -11.83
CA LEU A 16 -16.62 -1.85 -10.38
C LEU A 16 -16.07 -3.14 -9.78
N LEU A 17 -16.54 -4.31 -10.24
CA LEU A 17 -16.01 -5.60 -9.81
C LEU A 17 -14.53 -5.76 -10.17
N VAL A 18 -14.13 -5.39 -11.38
CA VAL A 18 -12.72 -5.41 -11.80
C VAL A 18 -11.89 -4.50 -10.90
N LEU A 19 -12.36 -3.27 -10.64
CA LEU A 19 -11.66 -2.33 -9.77
C LEU A 19 -11.42 -2.89 -8.37
N VAL A 20 -12.43 -3.51 -7.76
CA VAL A 20 -12.31 -4.17 -6.44
C VAL A 20 -11.35 -5.35 -6.49
N MET A 21 -11.41 -6.18 -7.53
CA MET A 21 -10.52 -7.34 -7.68
C MET A 21 -9.05 -6.95 -7.94
N THR A 22 -8.81 -5.78 -8.53
CA THR A 22 -7.46 -5.22 -8.77
C THR A 22 -7.00 -4.27 -7.67
N CYS A 23 -7.72 -4.21 -6.53
CA CYS A 23 -7.28 -3.42 -5.40
C CYS A 23 -6.08 -4.13 -4.75
N PRO A 24 -4.90 -3.49 -4.69
CA PRO A 24 -3.70 -4.14 -4.16
C PRO A 24 -3.84 -4.44 -2.66
N ASN A 25 -3.12 -5.46 -2.21
CA ASN A 25 -3.18 -5.94 -0.83
C ASN A 25 -1.85 -5.68 -0.07
N GLU A 26 -1.71 -6.24 1.14
CA GLU A 26 -0.53 -6.07 1.98
C GLU A 26 0.74 -6.74 1.41
N GLU A 27 0.59 -7.85 0.67
CA GLU A 27 1.72 -8.50 0.00
C GLU A 27 2.25 -7.61 -1.13
N ASP A 28 1.34 -7.04 -1.93
CA ASP A 28 1.70 -6.08 -2.98
C ASP A 28 2.39 -4.85 -2.39
N TYR A 29 1.91 -4.38 -1.24
CA TYR A 29 2.54 -3.27 -0.51
C TYR A 29 3.95 -3.62 -0.07
N THR A 30 4.16 -4.81 0.47
CA THR A 30 5.48 -5.27 0.95
C THR A 30 6.48 -5.38 -0.20
N LYS A 31 6.03 -5.88 -1.36
CA LYS A 31 6.86 -5.92 -2.59
C LYS A 31 7.20 -4.52 -3.09
N TRP A 32 6.22 -3.63 -3.12
CA TRP A 32 6.42 -2.24 -3.51
C TRP A 32 7.37 -1.52 -2.55
N LEU A 33 7.19 -1.68 -1.24
CA LEU A 33 8.02 -1.07 -0.20
C LEU A 33 9.49 -1.53 -0.29
N SER A 34 9.71 -2.81 -0.58
CA SER A 34 11.04 -3.36 -0.82
C SER A 34 11.69 -2.79 -2.09
N SER A 35 10.94 -2.72 -3.19
CA SER A 35 11.48 -2.25 -4.48
C SER A 35 11.69 -0.74 -4.55
N GLU A 36 10.74 0.06 -4.06
CA GLU A 36 10.77 1.53 -4.18
C GLU A 36 11.57 2.19 -3.06
N HIS A 37 11.47 1.67 -1.82
CA HIS A 37 12.11 2.26 -0.65
C HIS A 37 13.30 1.46 -0.12
N GLY A 38 13.54 0.25 -0.65
CA GLY A 38 14.60 -0.64 -0.18
C GLY A 38 14.34 -1.23 1.20
N ILE A 39 13.10 -1.14 1.71
CA ILE A 39 12.75 -1.56 3.07
C ILE A 39 12.20 -2.98 3.05
N VAL A 40 12.86 -3.87 3.79
CA VAL A 40 12.43 -5.25 3.99
C VAL A 40 12.22 -5.48 5.47
N CYS A 41 11.01 -5.86 5.85
CA CYS A 41 10.66 -6.23 7.22
C CYS A 41 10.50 -7.74 7.29
N VAL A 42 11.28 -8.38 8.15
CA VAL A 42 11.21 -9.81 8.42
C VAL A 42 10.79 -10.02 9.87
N ASN A 43 9.93 -11.02 10.09
CA ASN A 43 9.55 -11.41 11.44
C ASN A 43 10.73 -12.17 12.07
N THR A 44 11.44 -11.53 12.99
CA THR A 44 12.66 -12.06 13.62
C THR A 44 12.42 -12.66 15.01
N GLY A 45 11.16 -12.88 15.40
CA GLY A 45 10.79 -13.43 16.70
C GLY A 45 9.88 -12.47 17.48
N PRO A 46 10.27 -11.99 18.68
CA PRO A 46 9.43 -11.08 19.47
C PRO A 46 9.27 -9.69 18.82
N ASP A 47 10.18 -9.30 17.93
CA ASP A 47 10.18 -8.02 17.22
C ASP A 47 10.22 -8.22 15.70
N MET A 48 9.60 -7.28 14.98
CA MET A 48 9.72 -7.17 13.52
C MET A 48 10.97 -6.38 13.17
N GLY A 49 12.02 -7.08 12.72
CA GLY A 49 13.25 -6.46 12.27
C GLY A 49 13.08 -5.92 10.85
N CYS A 50 13.18 -4.60 10.66
CA CYS A 50 13.19 -3.98 9.35
C CYS A 50 14.59 -3.48 9.00
N LYS A 51 14.94 -3.60 7.72
CA LYS A 51 16.20 -3.08 7.17
C LYS A 51 15.93 -2.25 5.93
N ARG A 52 16.71 -1.19 5.75
CA ARG A 52 16.76 -0.38 4.54
C ARG A 52 18.18 -0.43 3.98
N GLN A 53 18.37 -1.03 2.80
CA GLN A 53 19.71 -1.13 2.18
C GLN A 53 20.82 -1.56 3.17
N GLU A 54 20.56 -2.65 3.91
CA GLU A 54 21.44 -3.22 4.97
C GLU A 54 21.49 -2.47 6.32
N ALA A 55 21.04 -1.21 6.40
CA ALA A 55 20.91 -0.49 7.66
C ALA A 55 19.66 -0.92 8.45
N GLU A 56 19.78 -1.04 9.77
CA GLU A 56 18.62 -1.34 10.64
C GLU A 56 17.69 -0.13 10.73
N VAL A 57 16.40 -0.40 10.52
CA VAL A 57 15.33 0.59 10.66
C VAL A 57 14.31 0.05 11.64
N LYS A 58 13.94 0.88 12.61
CA LYS A 58 12.90 0.53 13.58
C LYS A 58 11.53 0.87 13.01
N TRP A 59 10.72 -0.15 12.74
CA TRP A 59 9.30 0.04 12.48
C TRP A 59 8.59 0.49 13.75
N LYS A 60 7.75 1.53 13.64
CA LYS A 60 7.03 2.11 14.78
C LYS A 60 5.54 1.81 14.75
N SER A 61 4.90 2.02 13.59
CA SER A 61 3.46 1.86 13.46
C SER A 61 3.06 1.79 12.00
N ARG A 62 1.99 1.03 11.73
CA ARG A 62 1.30 1.00 10.44
C ARG A 62 -0.15 1.44 10.60
N TYR A 63 -0.61 2.27 9.67
CA TYR A 63 -2.02 2.57 9.48
C TYR A 63 -2.46 2.16 8.08
N ILE A 64 -3.51 1.34 7.99
CA ILE A 64 -4.09 0.89 6.73
C ILE A 64 -5.56 1.32 6.68
N MET A 65 -5.97 1.89 5.56
CA MET A 65 -7.36 2.22 5.27
C MET A 65 -7.76 1.60 3.94
N HIS A 66 -8.81 0.76 3.96
CA HIS A 66 -9.43 0.22 2.75
C HIS A 66 -10.67 1.04 2.39
N ALA A 67 -10.76 1.48 1.13
CA ALA A 67 -11.85 2.30 0.62
C ALA A 67 -12.41 1.71 -0.69
N GLY A 68 -12.78 0.43 -0.64
CA GLY A 68 -13.36 -0.30 -1.77
C GLY A 68 -12.34 -0.58 -2.86
N ILE A 69 -12.17 0.37 -3.78
CA ILE A 69 -11.31 0.24 -4.97
C ILE A 69 -9.87 0.70 -4.73
N PHE A 70 -9.58 1.35 -3.60
CA PHE A 70 -8.24 1.78 -3.25
C PHE A 70 -7.91 1.47 -1.80
N ILE A 71 -6.62 1.43 -1.51
CA ILE A 71 -6.04 1.27 -0.17
C ILE A 71 -5.13 2.46 0.10
N GLN A 72 -5.05 2.91 1.35
CA GLN A 72 -4.04 3.86 1.81
C GLN A 72 -3.23 3.21 2.92
N VAL A 73 -1.92 3.35 2.84
CA VAL A 73 -0.99 2.83 3.84
C VAL A 73 -0.11 3.98 4.32
N ARG A 74 0.07 4.07 5.64
CA ARG A 74 1.04 4.97 6.27
C ARG A 74 1.88 4.16 7.23
N ASP A 75 3.16 4.05 6.95
CA ASP A 75 4.13 3.43 7.84
C ASP A 75 5.05 4.49 8.44
N LYS A 76 5.31 4.35 9.74
CA LYS A 76 6.28 5.17 10.45
C LYS A 76 7.50 4.34 10.79
N TYR A 77 8.65 4.91 10.50
CA TYR A 77 9.95 4.33 10.74
C TYR A 77 10.83 5.29 11.53
N SER A 78 11.87 4.73 12.13
CA SER A 78 12.91 5.47 12.82
C SER A 78 14.27 4.89 12.47
N GLU A 79 15.17 5.75 12.01
CA GLU A 79 16.53 5.40 11.63
C GLU A 79 17.48 6.34 12.39
N GLY A 80 18.22 5.78 13.35
CA GLY A 80 18.97 6.58 14.32
C GLY A 80 18.06 7.46 15.18
N ASN A 81 18.27 8.79 15.12
CA ASN A 81 17.45 9.80 15.81
C ASN A 81 16.41 10.49 14.90
N MET A 82 16.22 9.99 13.67
CA MET A 82 15.30 10.58 12.71
C MET A 82 14.06 9.69 12.54
N ASP A 83 12.89 10.33 12.63
CA ASP A 83 11.62 9.69 12.34
C ASP A 83 11.13 10.11 10.96
N TYR A 84 10.64 9.14 10.19
CA TYR A 84 10.05 9.40 8.89
C TYR A 84 8.79 8.57 8.66
N GLU A 85 7.96 9.04 7.75
CA GLU A 85 6.69 8.42 7.40
C GLU A 85 6.67 8.15 5.90
N ILE A 86 6.35 6.91 5.53
CA ILE A 86 6.06 6.49 4.16
C ILE A 86 4.55 6.45 4.00
N LYS A 87 4.01 7.22 3.06
CA LYS A 87 2.59 7.31 2.73
C LYS A 87 2.37 6.83 1.30
N ALA A 88 1.55 5.81 1.15
CA ALA A 88 1.24 5.25 -0.15
C ALA A 88 -0.27 5.10 -0.35
N PHE A 89 -0.74 5.31 -1.58
CA PHE A 89 -2.06 4.87 -1.99
C PHE A 89 -1.92 3.76 -3.03
N GLY A 90 -2.75 2.74 -2.92
CA GLY A 90 -2.77 1.58 -3.78
C GLY A 90 -4.01 1.55 -4.65
N LEU A 91 -3.82 1.37 -5.95
CA LEU A 91 -4.87 1.27 -6.97
C LEU A 91 -4.33 0.45 -8.16
N PHE A 92 -5.17 -0.37 -8.80
CA PHE A 92 -4.80 -1.17 -9.98
C PHE A 92 -3.53 -2.02 -9.80
N ASN A 93 -3.45 -2.80 -8.71
CA ASN A 93 -2.30 -3.63 -8.35
C ASN A 93 -0.97 -2.85 -8.18
N HIS A 94 -1.03 -1.54 -7.97
CA HIS A 94 0.15 -0.70 -7.83
C HIS A 94 0.03 0.26 -6.65
N PHE A 95 1.17 0.66 -6.08
CA PHE A 95 1.27 1.64 -5.02
C PHE A 95 2.03 2.87 -5.48
N PHE A 96 1.61 4.03 -4.99
CA PHE A 96 2.20 5.32 -5.32
C PHE A 96 2.59 6.03 -4.04
N ASP A 97 3.86 6.45 -3.96
CA ASP A 97 4.38 7.26 -2.85
C ASP A 97 3.90 8.71 -2.96
N TYR A 98 3.37 9.25 -1.87
CA TYR A 98 3.03 10.67 -1.73
C TYR A 98 3.57 11.26 -0.41
N SER A 99 4.60 10.64 0.15
CA SER A 99 5.32 11.11 1.32
C SER A 99 5.90 12.51 1.08
N SER A 100 5.86 13.35 2.10
CA SER A 100 6.33 14.74 2.02
C SER A 100 7.83 14.89 2.30
N ASN A 101 8.58 13.79 2.43
CA ASN A 101 10.01 13.84 2.74
C ASN A 101 10.85 13.96 1.45
N PRO A 102 11.97 14.70 1.48
CA PRO A 102 12.86 14.83 0.33
C PRO A 102 13.47 13.45 -0.02
N LYS A 103 13.43 13.11 -1.32
CA LYS A 103 14.08 11.93 -1.90
C LYS A 103 15.59 11.97 -1.70
#